data_AF-A0A318CXI0-F1
#
_entry.id   AF-A0A318CXI0-F1
#
_cell.length_a   1.000
_cell.length_b   1.000
_cell.length_c   1.000
_cell.angle_alpha   90.00
_cell.angle_beta   90.00
_cell.angle_gamma   90.00
#
_symmetry.space_group_name_H-M   'P 1'
#
loop_
_entity.id
_entity.type
_entity.pdbx_description
1 polymer ?
#
loop_
_entity_poly.entity_id
_entity_poly.type
_entity_poly.pdbx_seq_one_letter_code
_entity_poly.pdbx_strand_id
1 'polypeptide(L)' 'MKKDKLIKNDELRDEYKQSDFPAPLVRGKYATRLRESSNVIVLKPEVAEAFPNEEAVNYALLSLIKLAQTTTRRTNR' A
#
# COMPACT_ATOMS: atom_id res chain seq x y z
N MET A 1 -3.14 -34.46 25.65
CA MET A 1 -2.84 -34.49 24.20
C MET A 1 -2.37 -33.11 23.78
N LYS A 2 -1.08 -32.92 23.53
CA LYS A 2 -0.59 -31.68 22.90
C LYS A 2 -0.84 -31.77 21.40
N LYS A 3 -1.63 -30.85 20.86
CA LYS A 3 -1.71 -30.60 19.43
C LYS A 3 -0.98 -29.28 19.19
N ASP A 4 0.31 -29.37 18.91
CA ASP A 4 1.02 -28.29 18.24
C ASP A 4 0.49 -28.26 16.80
N LYS A 5 -0.46 -27.36 16.54
CA LYS A 5 -1.10 -27.26 15.22
C LYS A 5 -0.65 -25.97 14.55
N LEU A 6 0.34 -26.14 13.68
CA LEU A 6 0.59 -25.44 12.42
C LEU A 6 -0.10 -24.08 12.27
N ILE A 7 0.68 -23.00 12.22
CA ILE A 7 0.25 -21.78 11.53
C ILE A 7 1.32 -21.42 10.51
N LYS A 8 1.37 -22.20 9.43
CA LYS A 8 1.43 -21.58 8.10
C LYS A 8 0.01 -21.09 7.87
N ASN A 9 -0.23 -19.80 7.97
CA ASN A 9 -1.35 -19.06 7.40
C ASN A 9 -0.99 -17.60 7.63
N ASP A 10 -0.36 -16.97 6.65
CA ASP A 10 -0.14 -15.52 6.60
C ASP A 10 -1.46 -14.79 6.26
N GLU A 11 -2.58 -15.40 6.63
CA GLU A 11 -3.94 -15.00 6.30
C GLU A 11 -4.61 -14.40 7.54
N LEU A 12 -5.49 -13.44 7.32
CA LEU A 12 -6.28 -12.83 8.39
C LEU A 12 -7.24 -13.86 8.99
N ARG A 13 -7.49 -13.78 10.31
CA ARG A 13 -8.48 -14.62 10.99
C ARG A 13 -9.90 -14.12 10.71
N ASP A 14 -10.87 -15.03 10.67
CA ASP A 14 -12.29 -14.69 10.52
C ASP A 14 -12.80 -13.78 11.64
N GLU A 15 -12.29 -13.96 12.86
CA GLU A 15 -12.63 -13.14 14.03
C GLU A 15 -11.42 -12.90 14.94
N TYR A 16 -11.48 -11.80 15.67
CA TYR A 16 -10.52 -11.42 16.71
C TYR A 16 -11.24 -11.14 18.02
N LYS A 17 -10.68 -11.61 19.12
CA LYS A 17 -11.11 -11.34 20.49
C LYS A 17 -10.24 -10.24 21.09
N GLN A 18 -10.75 -9.55 22.10
CA GLN A 18 -9.97 -8.51 22.79
C GLN A 18 -8.66 -9.06 23.39
N SER A 19 -8.67 -10.32 23.84
CA SER A 19 -7.49 -11.03 24.34
C SER A 19 -6.43 -11.34 23.28
N ASP A 20 -6.75 -11.25 21.98
CA ASP A 20 -5.78 -11.44 20.91
C ASP A 20 -4.85 -10.22 20.76
N PHE A 21 -5.24 -9.07 21.31
CA PHE A 21 -4.46 -7.84 21.24
C PHE A 21 -3.62 -7.67 22.53
N PRO A 22 -2.28 -7.69 22.44
CA PRO A 22 -1.40 -7.62 23.62
C PRO A 22 -1.42 -6.24 24.29
N ALA A 23 -1.90 -5.22 23.59
CA ALA A 23 -1.99 -3.85 24.06
C ALA A 23 -3.45 -3.36 24.05
N PRO A 24 -3.82 -2.43 24.94
CA PRO A 24 -5.13 -1.79 24.91
C PRO A 24 -5.43 -1.17 23.54
N LEU A 25 -6.69 -1.25 23.12
CA LEU A 25 -7.16 -0.59 21.90
C LEU A 25 -7.23 0.92 22.13
N VAL A 26 -6.30 1.67 21.54
CA VAL A 26 -6.21 3.13 21.66
C VAL A 26 -6.92 3.80 20.49
N ARG A 27 -7.94 4.62 20.79
CA ARG A 27 -8.62 5.44 19.79
C ARG A 27 -7.62 6.40 19.14
N GLY A 28 -7.56 6.40 17.81
CA GLY A 28 -6.69 7.32 17.08
C GLY A 28 -5.21 6.94 17.04
N LYS A 29 -4.82 5.71 17.42
CA LYS A 29 -3.42 5.22 17.41
C LYS A 29 -2.65 5.53 16.11
N TYR A 30 -3.33 5.50 14.97
CA TYR A 30 -2.73 5.76 13.65
C TYR A 30 -3.26 7.02 12.96
N ALA A 31 -4.08 7.83 13.65
CA ALA A 31 -4.75 8.98 13.04
C ALA A 31 -3.74 10.05 12.55
N THR A 32 -2.65 10.25 13.29
CA THR A 32 -1.59 11.19 12.87
C THR A 32 -0.85 10.69 11.63
N ARG A 33 -0.48 9.41 11.59
CA ARG A 33 0.19 8.80 10.41
C ARG A 33 -0.70 8.86 9.16
N LEU A 34 -2.00 8.60 9.33
CA LEU A 34 -2.96 8.67 8.23
C LEU A 34 -3.09 10.10 7.67
N ARG A 35 -2.99 11.12 8.53
CA ARG A 35 -3.02 12.53 8.11
C ARG A 35 -1.74 12.95 7.38
N GLU A 36 -0.59 12.41 7.76
CA GLU A 36 0.69 12.68 7.10
C GLU A 36 0.72 12.08 5.69
N SER A 37 0.23 10.83 5.55
CA SER A 37 0.14 10.16 4.27
C SER A 37 -0.89 9.04 4.30
N SER A 38 -1.68 8.93 3.23
CA SER A 38 -2.58 7.80 3.00
C SER A 38 -1.91 6.78 2.09
N ASN A 39 -2.07 5.49 2.41
CA ASN A 39 -1.68 4.40 1.52
C ASN A 39 -2.61 4.27 0.30
N VAL A 40 -3.80 4.87 0.37
CA VAL A 40 -4.79 4.89 -0.70
C VAL A 40 -4.75 6.24 -1.40
N ILE A 41 -4.51 6.23 -2.70
CA ILE A 41 -4.49 7.41 -3.56
C ILE A 41 -5.74 7.40 -4.42
N VAL A 42 -6.61 8.39 -4.24
CA VAL A 42 -7.81 8.55 -5.06
C VAL A 42 -7.42 9.31 -6.32
N LEU A 43 -7.54 8.66 -7.47
CA LEU A 43 -7.31 9.29 -8.76
C LEU A 43 -8.46 10.24 -9.09
N LYS A 44 -8.14 11.31 -9.84
CA LYS A 44 -9.18 12.14 -10.45
C LYS A 44 -9.98 11.30 -11.46
N PRO A 45 -11.29 11.57 -11.67
CA PRO A 45 -12.13 10.78 -12.57
C PRO A 45 -11.53 10.62 -13.97
N GLU A 46 -10.96 11.68 -14.53
CA GLU A 46 -10.41 11.67 -15.89
C GLU A 46 -9.17 10.77 -16.00
N VAL A 47 -8.41 10.64 -14.91
CA VAL A 47 -7.25 9.74 -14.84
C VAL A 47 -7.71 8.30 -14.65
N ALA A 48 -8.72 8.07 -13.82
CA ALA A 48 -9.30 6.74 -13.62
C ALA A 48 -9.96 6.20 -14.90
N GLU A 49 -10.56 7.05 -15.73
CA GLU A 49 -11.09 6.66 -17.04
C GLU A 49 -10.00 6.25 -18.03
N ALA A 50 -8.83 6.90 -17.96
CA ALA A 50 -7.69 6.60 -18.83
C ALA A 50 -6.94 5.32 -18.43
N PHE A 51 -6.99 4.93 -17.15
CA PHE A 51 -6.23 3.79 -16.63
C PHE A 51 -7.13 2.75 -15.96
N PRO A 52 -7.29 1.55 -16.53
CA PRO A 52 -8.26 0.55 -16.05
C PRO A 52 -7.83 -0.16 -14.76
N ASN A 53 -6.53 -0.17 -14.41
CA ASN A 53 -6.00 -0.86 -13.23
C ASN A 53 -4.66 -0.27 -12.75
N GLU A 54 -4.17 -0.76 -11.61
CA GLU A 54 -2.90 -0.31 -11.01
C GLU A 54 -1.68 -0.63 -11.88
N GLU A 55 -1.69 -1.74 -12.61
CA GLU A 55 -0.57 -2.14 -13.48
C GLU A 55 -0.36 -1.11 -14.59
N ALA A 56 -1.44 -0.66 -15.24
CA ALA A 56 -1.41 0.34 -16.29
C ALA A 56 -0.90 1.70 -15.77
N VAL A 57 -1.34 2.13 -14.58
CA VAL A 57 -0.88 3.37 -13.94
C VAL A 57 0.62 3.28 -13.64
N ASN A 58 1.05 2.21 -12.97
CA ASN A 58 2.44 2.05 -12.56
C ASN A 58 3.38 1.95 -13.76
N TYR A 59 2.98 1.23 -14.80
CA TYR A 59 3.75 1.15 -16.04
C TYR A 59 3.96 2.52 -16.68
N ALA A 60 2.92 3.35 -16.76
CA ALA A 60 3.01 4.69 -17.33
C ALA A 60 3.95 5.60 -16.51
N LEU A 61 3.81 5.60 -15.19
CA LEU A 61 4.65 6.41 -14.30
C LEU A 61 6.11 5.98 -14.34
N LEU A 62 6.39 4.66 -14.32
CA LEU A 62 7.76 4.13 -14.44
C LEU A 62 8.39 4.48 -15.79
N SER A 63 7.61 4.44 -16.87
CA SER A 63 8.07 4.84 -18.20
C SER A 63 8.45 6.31 -18.24
N LEU A 64 7.66 7.18 -17.58
CA LEU A 64 7.96 8.61 -17.47
C LEU A 64 9.23 8.87 -16.64
N ILE A 65 9.42 8.16 -15.53
CA ILE A 65 10.64 8.25 -14.71
C ILE A 65 11.86 7.86 -15.54
N LYS A 66 11.79 6.77 -16.30
CA LYS A 66 12.88 6.33 -17.19
C LYS A 66 13.20 7.37 -18.27
N LEU A 67 12.17 7.99 -18.85
CA LEU A 67 12.35 9.06 -19.82
C LEU A 67 13.03 10.29 -19.20
N ALA A 68 12.61 10.71 -18.01
CA ALA A 68 13.20 11.83 -17.29
C ALA A 68 14.69 11.57 -16.94
N GLN A 69 15.03 10.34 -16.55
CA GLN A 69 16.42 9.95 -16.26
C GLN A 69 17.30 9.98 -17.52
N THR A 70 16.80 9.48 -18.66
CA THR A 70 17.57 9.48 -19.91
C THR A 70 17.80 10.87 -20.48
N THR A 71 16.81 11.76 -20.36
CA THR A 71 16.90 13.16 -20.80
C THR A 71 17.83 13.98 -19.91
N THR A 72 17.74 13.83 -18.59
CA THR A 72 18.65 14.49 -17.62
C THR A 72 20.10 14.03 -17.79
N ARG A 73 20.34 12.75 -18.09
CA ARG A 73 21.70 12.25 -18.36
C ARG A 73 22.30 12.85 -19.63
N ARG A 74 21.47 13.20 -20.62
CA ARG A 74 21.92 13.82 -21.87
C ARG A 74 22.34 15.28 -21.70
N THR A 75 21.74 16.01 -20.76
CA THR A 75 22.05 17.42 -20.52
C THR A 75 23.27 17.64 -19.63
N ASN A 76 23.64 16.65 -18.81
CA ASN A 76 24.84 16.68 -17.96
C ASN A 76 26.11 16.15 -18.66
N ARG A 77 26.11 16.00 -19.98
CA ARG A 77 27.24 15.52 -20.79
C ARG A 77 27.65 16.60 -21.78
#